data_AF-A0AAN6UUZ0-F1
#
_entry.id   AF-A0AAN6UUZ0-F1
#
_cell.length_a   1.000
_cell.length_b   1.000
_cell.length_c   1.000
_cell.angle_alpha   90.00
_cell.angle_beta   90.00
_cell.angle_gamma   90.00
#
_symmetry.space_group_name_H-M   'P 1'
#
loop_
_entity.id
_entity.type
_entity.pdbx_description
1 polymer ?
#
loop_
_entity_poly.entity_id
_entity_poly.type
_entity_poly.pdbx_seq_one_letter_code
_entity_poly.pdbx_strand_id
1 'polypeptide(L)'
;MQFTLLALLGLASLATATAPLQPWQVSRLGTFSPSGRPNSTTTSVLNTTISDPNDAVVPAAICVATFEAFEPYPYGDVVYKCSEVPGQLWSLRILEANNGNPSSPTTNFRLEFTQNKGAEGGVFVGTESFHVGDNMSGVCGGSGVCSWGLKAERVPVLVKQELVTMGV
;
A
#
# COMPACT_ATOMS: atom_id res chain seq x y z
N MET A 1 -11.41 -66.78 29.56
CA MET A 1 -11.33 -66.01 28.30
C MET A 1 -10.95 -64.59 28.69
N GLN A 2 -9.71 -64.20 28.40
CA GLN A 2 -9.09 -62.97 28.89
C GLN A 2 -8.99 -62.01 27.71
N PHE A 3 -9.77 -60.93 27.73
CA PHE A 3 -9.79 -59.91 26.68
C PHE A 3 -8.69 -58.89 26.93
N THR A 4 -7.66 -58.91 26.08
CA THR A 4 -6.58 -57.91 26.08
C THR A 4 -7.08 -56.63 25.41
N LEU A 5 -7.23 -55.55 26.18
CA LEU A 5 -7.53 -54.22 25.67
C LEU A 5 -6.26 -53.61 25.05
N LEU A 6 -6.25 -53.37 23.74
CA LEU A 6 -5.26 -52.51 23.09
C LEU A 6 -5.62 -51.04 23.34
N ALA A 7 -4.75 -50.32 24.04
CA ALA A 7 -4.84 -48.86 24.16
C ALA A 7 -4.26 -48.21 22.88
N LEU A 8 -5.12 -47.58 22.06
CA LEU A 8 -4.68 -46.70 20.99
C LEU A 8 -4.23 -45.36 21.58
N LEU A 9 -2.93 -45.09 21.54
CA LEU A 9 -2.35 -43.76 21.75
C LEU A 9 -2.59 -42.93 20.48
N GLY A 10 -3.63 -42.08 20.51
CA GLY A 10 -3.88 -41.09 19.47
C GLY A 10 -2.84 -39.96 19.53
N LEU A 11 -1.98 -39.89 18.52
CA LEU A 11 -1.11 -38.74 18.26
C LEU A 11 -1.98 -37.54 17.85
N ALA A 12 -2.29 -36.67 18.80
CA ALA A 12 -2.89 -35.37 18.49
C ALA A 12 -1.85 -34.52 17.75
N SER A 13 -2.07 -34.29 16.46
CA SER A 13 -1.23 -33.41 15.65
C SER A 13 -1.44 -31.97 16.12
N LEU A 14 -0.43 -31.39 16.76
CA LEU A 14 -0.41 -29.97 17.12
C LEU A 14 -0.19 -29.17 15.83
N ALA A 15 -1.27 -28.74 15.18
CA ALA A 15 -1.20 -27.71 14.17
C ALA A 15 -0.79 -26.40 14.84
N THR A 16 0.45 -25.96 14.63
CA THR A 16 0.89 -24.61 15.01
C THR A 16 0.09 -23.61 14.18
N ALA A 17 -0.90 -22.98 14.80
CA ALA A 17 -1.64 -21.89 14.18
C ALA A 17 -0.70 -20.69 14.03
N THR A 18 -0.30 -20.39 12.79
CA THR A 18 0.44 -19.16 12.47
C THR A 18 -0.45 -17.97 12.83
N ALA A 19 0.07 -17.04 13.63
CA ALA A 19 -0.67 -15.83 13.98
C ALA A 19 -1.06 -15.08 12.69
N PRO A 20 -2.29 -14.53 12.61
CA PRO A 20 -2.72 -13.80 11.43
C PRO A 20 -1.86 -12.54 11.26
N LEU A 21 -1.43 -12.28 10.02
CA LEU A 21 -0.69 -11.08 9.66
C LEU A 21 -1.52 -9.84 9.99
N GLN A 22 -0.90 -8.89 10.68
CA GLN A 22 -1.49 -7.57 10.91
C GLN A 22 -1.43 -6.75 9.62
N PRO A 23 -2.49 -5.98 9.28
CA PRO A 23 -2.48 -5.09 8.11
C PRO A 23 -1.36 -4.05 8.19
N TRP A 24 -0.74 -3.71 7.06
CA TRP A 24 0.17 -2.57 6.97
C TRP A 24 -0.56 -1.25 7.24
N GLN A 25 0.21 -0.23 7.61
CA GLN A 25 -0.34 1.05 8.05
C GLN A 25 0.19 2.19 7.19
N VAL A 26 -0.69 2.83 6.41
CA VAL A 26 -0.39 4.10 5.75
C VAL A 26 -0.68 5.23 6.72
N SER A 27 0.38 5.87 7.20
CA SER A 27 0.30 6.92 8.23
C SER A 27 0.26 8.34 7.64
N ARG A 28 0.72 8.50 6.41
CA ARG A 28 0.67 9.75 5.66
C ARG A 28 0.40 9.43 4.20
N LEU A 29 -0.41 10.27 3.57
CA LEU A 29 -0.56 10.36 2.14
C LEU A 29 -0.83 11.82 1.78
N GLY A 30 -0.17 12.31 0.74
CA GLY A 30 -0.39 13.62 0.17
C GLY A 30 -0.21 13.57 -1.34
N THR A 31 -1.03 14.33 -2.06
CA THR A 31 -0.90 14.52 -3.50
C THR A 31 -0.93 15.99 -3.84
N PHE A 32 -0.27 16.34 -4.94
CA PHE A 32 -0.27 17.65 -5.54
C PHE A 32 -0.45 17.51 -7.05
N SER A 33 -1.42 18.25 -7.58
CA SER A 33 -1.61 18.46 -9.01
C SER A 33 -1.44 19.94 -9.34
N PRO A 34 -0.62 20.31 -10.32
CA PRO A 34 -0.44 21.69 -10.73
C PRO A 34 -1.62 22.22 -11.55
N SER A 35 -1.58 23.52 -11.86
CA SER A 35 -2.57 24.16 -12.72
C SER A 35 -2.36 23.75 -14.18
N GLY A 36 -3.45 23.64 -14.94
CA GLY A 36 -3.40 23.42 -16.39
C GLY A 36 -3.12 24.69 -17.21
N ARG A 37 -2.87 25.84 -16.58
CA ARG A 37 -2.60 27.10 -17.30
C ARG A 37 -1.22 27.05 -17.97
N PRO A 38 -1.05 27.75 -19.12
CA PRO A 38 0.25 27.90 -19.77
C PRO A 38 1.33 28.35 -18.78
N ASN A 39 2.54 27.80 -18.92
CA ASN A 39 3.72 28.05 -18.07
C ASN A 39 3.62 27.54 -16.61
N SER A 40 2.63 26.70 -16.29
CA SER A 40 2.64 25.93 -15.03
C SER A 40 3.59 24.74 -15.14
N THR A 41 4.07 24.21 -14.01
CA THR A 41 4.71 22.89 -14.00
C THR A 41 3.73 21.83 -14.49
N THR A 42 4.22 20.85 -15.25
CA THR A 42 3.42 19.69 -15.68
C THR A 42 3.57 18.52 -14.72
N THR A 43 4.24 18.71 -13.58
CA THR A 43 4.58 17.63 -12.68
C THR A 43 3.60 17.54 -11.52
N SER A 44 2.97 16.37 -11.39
CA SER A 44 2.25 15.96 -10.19
C SER A 44 3.15 15.16 -9.26
N VAL A 45 2.81 15.20 -7.96
CA VAL A 45 3.55 14.49 -6.92
C VAL A 45 2.58 13.75 -6.02
N LEU A 46 2.93 12.53 -5.65
CA LEU A 46 2.31 11.76 -4.58
C LEU A 46 3.40 11.35 -3.58
N ASN A 47 3.12 11.52 -2.29
CA ASN A 47 4.01 11.13 -1.21
C ASN A 47 3.21 10.33 -0.18
N THR A 48 3.70 9.16 0.20
CA THR A 48 3.07 8.29 1.21
C THR A 48 4.10 7.69 2.15
N THR A 49 3.67 7.40 3.38
CA THR A 49 4.49 6.72 4.39
C THR A 49 3.75 5.47 4.85
N ILE A 50 4.39 4.32 4.71
CA ILE A 50 3.83 3.00 5.03
C ILE A 50 4.74 2.24 6.02
N SER A 51 4.14 1.59 7.01
CA SER A 51 4.85 0.72 7.95
C SER A 51 4.23 -0.68 8.02
N ASP A 52 5.07 -1.65 8.35
CA ASP A 52 4.65 -3.02 8.61
C ASP A 52 4.69 -3.31 10.12
N PRO A 53 3.52 -3.41 10.79
CA PRO A 53 3.49 -3.66 12.23
C PRO A 53 3.91 -5.10 12.60
N ASN A 54 4.01 -6.02 11.62
CA ASN A 54 4.54 -7.35 11.85
C ASN A 54 6.06 -7.35 12.05
N ASP A 55 6.74 -6.24 11.77
CA ASP A 55 8.17 -6.04 12.00
C ASP A 55 8.44 -4.70 12.70
N ALA A 56 8.07 -4.62 13.98
CA ALA A 56 8.00 -3.37 14.74
C ALA A 56 9.36 -2.65 14.93
N VAL A 57 10.48 -3.32 14.66
CA VAL A 57 11.83 -2.73 14.73
C VAL A 57 12.23 -2.06 13.42
N VAL A 58 11.50 -2.32 12.33
CA VAL A 58 11.80 -1.78 11.01
C VAL A 58 11.12 -0.43 10.81
N PRO A 59 11.85 0.61 10.36
CA PRO A 59 11.28 1.92 10.13
C PRO A 59 10.25 1.90 8.98
N ALA A 60 9.34 2.88 9.01
CA ALA A 60 8.40 3.09 7.92
C ALA A 60 9.14 3.44 6.61
N ALA A 61 8.63 2.93 5.49
CA ALA A 61 9.08 3.30 4.16
C ALA A 61 8.37 4.58 3.69
N ILE A 62 9.12 5.48 3.05
CA ILE A 62 8.61 6.69 2.41
C ILE A 62 8.63 6.47 0.90
N CYS A 63 7.48 6.55 0.25
CA CYS A 63 7.35 6.38 -1.19
C CYS A 63 6.96 7.71 -1.83
N VAL A 64 7.72 8.14 -2.84
CA VAL A 64 7.46 9.36 -3.60
C VAL A 64 7.30 8.99 -5.07
N ALA A 65 6.16 9.35 -5.64
CA ALA A 65 5.87 9.20 -7.05
C ALA A 65 5.76 10.58 -7.70
N THR A 66 6.52 10.78 -8.78
CA THR A 66 6.51 12.00 -9.59
C THR A 66 6.13 11.60 -11.01
N PHE A 67 5.17 12.29 -11.60
CA PHE A 67 4.60 11.92 -12.90
C PHE A 67 3.98 13.12 -13.62
N GLU A 68 3.72 12.96 -14.91
CA GLU A 68 3.00 13.98 -15.69
C GLU A 68 1.58 14.16 -15.14
N ALA A 69 1.24 15.41 -14.86
CA ALA A 69 -0.03 15.81 -14.25
C ALA A 69 -1.22 15.62 -15.18
N PHE A 70 -0.95 15.52 -16.48
CA PHE A 70 -1.92 15.39 -17.53
C PHE A 70 -1.61 14.12 -18.33
N GLU A 71 -2.61 13.62 -19.05
CA GLU A 71 -2.50 12.34 -19.74
C GLU A 71 -1.25 12.24 -20.64
N PRO A 72 -0.61 11.05 -20.71
CA PRO A 72 -1.04 9.79 -20.10
C PRO A 72 -0.70 9.68 -18.61
N TYR A 73 -1.65 9.17 -17.81
CA TYR A 73 -1.44 8.92 -16.38
C TYR A 73 -0.55 7.68 -16.13
N PRO A 74 0.18 7.61 -15.01
CA PRO A 74 1.15 6.54 -14.72
C PRO A 74 0.49 5.25 -14.20
N TYR A 75 -0.74 4.98 -14.61
CA TYR A 75 -1.51 3.86 -14.07
C TYR A 75 -0.94 2.52 -14.48
N GLY A 76 -0.91 1.59 -13.52
CA GLY A 76 -0.44 0.25 -13.77
C GLY A 76 1.08 0.25 -13.93
N ASP A 77 1.61 0.56 -15.10
CA ASP A 77 2.93 0.07 -15.52
C ASP A 77 4.14 0.68 -14.80
N VAL A 78 3.97 1.79 -14.10
CA VAL A 78 5.07 2.50 -13.44
C VAL A 78 5.25 2.03 -12.00
N VAL A 79 6.44 1.51 -11.71
CA VAL A 79 6.85 1.11 -10.36
C VAL A 79 7.76 2.16 -9.74
N TYR A 80 7.32 2.74 -8.62
CA TYR A 80 8.09 3.70 -7.84
C TYR A 80 8.79 2.98 -6.68
N LYS A 81 10.11 3.15 -6.58
CA LYS A 81 10.87 2.65 -5.43
C LYS A 81 10.66 3.57 -4.23
N CYS A 82 10.48 2.98 -3.06
CA CYS A 82 10.42 3.73 -1.81
C CYS A 82 11.83 3.91 -1.22
N SER A 83 11.92 4.63 -0.11
CA SER A 83 13.15 4.78 0.68
C SER A 83 13.74 3.43 1.07
N GLU A 84 15.06 3.39 1.25
CA GLU A 84 15.74 2.20 1.74
C GLU A 84 15.29 1.86 3.17
N VAL A 85 14.99 0.59 3.39
CA VAL A 85 14.61 0.04 4.68
C VAL A 85 15.51 -1.18 4.93
N PRO A 86 16.21 -1.29 6.07
CA PRO A 86 17.12 -2.41 6.31
C PRO A 86 16.42 -3.76 6.16
N GLY A 87 16.97 -4.63 5.30
CA GLY A 87 16.46 -5.98 5.06
C GLY A 87 15.15 -6.06 4.27
N GLN A 88 14.61 -4.93 3.79
CA GLN A 88 13.34 -4.90 3.08
C GLN A 88 13.35 -3.94 1.89
N LEU A 89 12.69 -4.30 0.80
CA LEU A 89 12.47 -3.42 -0.33
C LEU A 89 10.98 -3.13 -0.46
N TRP A 90 10.66 -1.85 -0.53
CA TRP A 90 9.30 -1.36 -0.75
C TRP A 90 9.18 -0.70 -2.11
N SER A 91 8.09 -0.99 -2.81
CA SER A 91 7.70 -0.28 -4.02
C SER A 91 6.21 0.01 -4.04
N LEU A 92 5.86 0.96 -4.91
CA LEU A 92 4.52 1.52 -5.06
C LEU A 92 4.13 1.54 -6.54
N ARG A 93 2.89 1.17 -6.83
CA ARG A 93 2.23 1.42 -8.12
C ARG A 93 0.96 2.23 -7.89
N ILE A 94 0.69 3.15 -8.81
CA ILE A 94 -0.57 3.90 -8.82
C ILE A 94 -1.52 3.14 -9.76
N LEU A 95 -2.71 2.83 -9.27
CA LEU A 95 -3.75 2.14 -10.02
C LEU A 95 -4.99 3.02 -10.16
N GLU A 96 -5.79 2.74 -11.18
CA GLU A 96 -7.08 3.41 -11.37
C GLU A 96 -8.03 3.15 -10.19
N ALA A 97 -8.91 4.13 -9.95
CA ALA A 97 -10.04 3.96 -9.07
C ALA A 97 -11.00 2.90 -9.63
N ASN A 98 -11.51 2.01 -8.78
CA ASN A 98 -12.47 0.97 -9.16
C ASN A 98 -13.91 1.51 -9.32
N ASN A 99 -14.09 2.63 -10.03
CA ASN A 99 -15.39 3.28 -10.22
C ASN A 99 -15.82 3.39 -11.70
N GLY A 100 -15.06 2.81 -12.63
CA GLY A 100 -15.37 2.79 -14.06
C GLY A 100 -15.25 4.14 -14.77
N ASN A 101 -14.79 5.18 -14.07
CA ASN A 101 -14.53 6.51 -14.64
C ASN A 101 -13.07 6.89 -14.37
N PRO A 102 -12.24 7.11 -15.42
CA PRO A 102 -10.86 7.51 -15.24
C PRO A 102 -10.82 8.81 -14.42
N SER A 103 -10.24 8.71 -13.24
CA SER A 103 -10.05 9.84 -12.32
C SER A 103 -8.60 10.28 -12.39
N SER A 104 -8.27 11.49 -11.94
CA SER A 104 -6.88 11.92 -11.83
C SER A 104 -6.15 11.09 -10.75
N PRO A 105 -4.88 10.69 -10.97
CA PRO A 105 -4.03 9.94 -10.02
C PRO A 105 -3.69 10.73 -8.75
N THR A 106 -4.24 11.94 -8.62
CA THR A 106 -4.13 12.77 -7.41
C THR A 106 -5.43 12.84 -6.62
N THR A 107 -6.59 12.50 -7.22
CA THR A 107 -7.92 12.72 -6.61
C THR A 107 -8.58 11.42 -6.15
N ASN A 108 -8.72 10.45 -7.06
CA ASN A 108 -9.28 9.14 -6.73
C ASN A 108 -8.42 8.09 -7.42
N PHE A 109 -7.78 7.25 -6.63
CA PHE A 109 -6.83 6.26 -7.12
C PHE A 109 -6.73 5.12 -6.12
N ARG A 110 -6.02 4.06 -6.50
CA ARG A 110 -5.58 3.04 -5.57
C ARG A 110 -4.06 2.98 -5.57
N LEU A 111 -3.51 2.57 -4.44
CA LEU A 111 -2.09 2.31 -4.31
C LEU A 111 -1.89 0.83 -4.07
N GLU A 112 -1.05 0.21 -4.89
CA GLU A 112 -0.53 -1.13 -4.67
C GLU A 112 0.87 -1.00 -4.10
N PHE A 113 1.07 -1.53 -2.90
CA PHE A 113 2.35 -1.62 -2.23
C PHE A 113 2.89 -3.03 -2.40
N THR A 114 4.18 -3.14 -2.70
CA THR A 114 4.91 -4.41 -2.66
C THR A 114 6.01 -4.32 -1.61
N GLN A 115 6.08 -5.31 -0.74
CA GLN A 115 7.14 -5.47 0.26
C GLN A 115 7.88 -6.78 -0.01
N ASN A 116 9.17 -6.70 -0.33
CA ASN A 116 10.06 -7.85 -0.42
C ASN A 116 10.92 -7.91 0.84
N LYS A 117 10.76 -8.96 1.64
CA LYS A 117 11.48 -9.19 2.91
C LYS A 117 12.75 -10.05 2.74
N GLY A 118 13.26 -10.17 1.51
CA GLY A 118 14.45 -10.97 1.20
C GLY A 118 14.18 -12.47 1.08
N ALA A 119 15.26 -13.24 1.00
CA ALA A 119 15.27 -14.67 0.66
C ALA A 119 14.43 -15.56 1.59
N GLU A 120 14.29 -15.21 2.87
CA GLU A 120 13.53 -16.03 3.82
C GLU A 120 12.15 -15.43 4.14
N GLY A 121 11.93 -14.15 3.83
CA GLY A 121 10.74 -13.40 4.23
C GLY A 121 9.64 -13.37 3.16
N GLY A 122 9.98 -13.55 1.88
CA GLY A 122 9.02 -13.54 0.78
C GLY A 122 8.58 -12.15 0.31
N VAL A 123 7.68 -12.16 -0.68
CA VAL A 123 7.13 -10.98 -1.35
C VAL A 123 5.65 -10.89 -1.06
N PHE A 124 5.25 -9.76 -0.48
CA PHE A 124 3.87 -9.45 -0.15
C PHE A 124 3.37 -8.29 -1.01
N VAL A 125 2.09 -8.32 -1.33
CA VAL A 125 1.40 -7.24 -2.06
C VAL A 125 0.14 -6.86 -1.30
N GLY A 126 -0.14 -5.56 -1.23
CA GLY A 126 -1.36 -5.04 -0.61
C GLY A 126 -1.85 -3.83 -1.38
N THR A 127 -3.16 -3.73 -1.58
CA THR A 127 -3.78 -2.64 -2.34
C THR A 127 -4.81 -1.92 -1.50
N GLU A 128 -4.84 -0.59 -1.57
CA GLU A 128 -5.83 0.21 -0.86
C GLU A 128 -6.30 1.42 -1.67
N SER A 129 -7.53 1.89 -1.40
CA SER A 129 -8.18 2.95 -2.17
C SER A 129 -8.12 4.29 -1.45
N PHE A 130 -7.90 5.35 -2.22
CA PHE A 130 -7.80 6.72 -1.72
C PHE A 130 -8.68 7.65 -2.53
N HIS A 131 -9.60 8.31 -1.83
CA HIS A 131 -10.68 9.09 -2.42
C HIS A 131 -10.86 10.42 -1.71
N VAL A 132 -10.87 11.50 -2.49
CA VAL A 132 -11.27 12.82 -1.99
C VAL A 132 -12.73 12.77 -1.55
N GLY A 133 -12.98 13.28 -0.34
CA GLY A 133 -14.31 13.27 0.27
C GLY A 133 -14.52 12.10 1.23
N ASP A 134 -13.87 10.95 1.01
CA ASP A 134 -13.90 9.82 1.95
C ASP A 134 -12.70 9.84 2.89
N ASN A 135 -11.56 9.28 2.48
CA ASN A 135 -10.36 9.21 3.32
C ASN A 135 -9.37 10.34 3.07
N MET A 136 -9.48 11.05 1.94
CA MET A 136 -8.69 12.24 1.65
C MET A 136 -9.51 13.53 1.74
N SER A 137 -8.83 14.62 2.05
CA SER A 137 -9.36 15.99 2.04
C SER A 137 -8.29 16.98 1.59
N GLY A 138 -8.68 18.20 1.28
CA GLY A 138 -7.75 19.23 0.82
C GLY A 138 -8.46 20.31 0.04
N VAL A 139 -7.75 20.93 -0.90
CA VAL A 139 -8.23 22.10 -1.63
C VAL A 139 -7.86 22.02 -3.10
N CYS A 140 -8.79 22.43 -3.96
CA CYS A 140 -8.52 22.79 -5.36
C CYS A 140 -8.84 24.25 -5.59
N GLY A 141 -7.90 24.97 -6.18
CA GLY A 141 -8.14 26.31 -6.70
C GLY A 141 -8.86 26.26 -8.05
N GLY A 142 -9.57 27.33 -8.41
CA GLY A 142 -10.22 27.47 -9.73
C GLY A 142 -9.27 27.48 -10.93
N SER A 143 -7.95 27.48 -10.69
CA SER A 143 -6.91 27.30 -11.70
C SER A 143 -6.59 25.83 -12.01
N GLY A 144 -7.17 24.87 -11.27
CA GLY A 144 -6.88 23.45 -11.39
C GLY A 144 -5.73 22.96 -10.49
N VAL A 145 -5.05 23.86 -9.76
CA VAL A 145 -4.09 23.44 -8.73
C VAL A 145 -4.84 22.76 -7.61
N CYS A 146 -4.48 21.52 -7.30
CA CYS A 146 -5.09 20.74 -6.24
C CYS A 146 -4.03 20.19 -5.30
N SER A 147 -4.33 20.19 -4.00
CA SER A 147 -3.55 19.48 -3.00
C SER A 147 -4.49 18.71 -2.10
N TRP A 148 -4.25 17.40 -2.00
CA TRP A 148 -5.03 16.48 -1.20
C TRP A 148 -4.13 15.78 -0.20
N GLY A 149 -4.69 15.36 0.92
CA GLY A 149 -3.99 14.59 1.93
C GLY A 149 -4.94 13.73 2.74
N LEU A 150 -4.36 12.73 3.40
CA LEU A 150 -5.10 11.83 4.28
C LEU A 150 -5.73 12.61 5.43
N LYS A 151 -7.01 12.38 5.69
CA LYS A 151 -7.73 12.98 6.83
C LYS A 151 -7.16 12.45 8.15
N ALA A 152 -7.02 13.30 9.16
CA ALA A 152 -6.43 12.92 10.44
C ALA A 152 -7.21 11.78 11.13
N GLU A 153 -8.53 11.79 11.03
CA GLU A 153 -9.43 10.77 11.57
C GLU A 153 -9.39 9.43 10.81
N ARG A 154 -8.66 9.36 9.70
CA ARG A 154 -8.47 8.16 8.88
C ARG A 154 -7.06 7.58 8.98
N VAL A 155 -6.21 8.15 9.84
CA VAL A 155 -4.85 7.67 10.07
C VAL A 155 -4.84 6.63 11.22
N PRO A 156 -4.20 5.46 11.04
CA PRO A 156 -3.65 4.94 9.79
C PRO A 156 -4.73 4.33 8.89
N VAL A 157 -4.52 4.39 7.58
CA VAL A 157 -5.26 3.54 6.64
C VAL A 157 -4.64 2.15 6.65
N LEU A 158 -5.45 1.13 6.86
CA LEU A 158 -5.01 -0.25 6.97
C LEU A 158 -4.99 -0.92 5.59
N VAL A 159 -3.84 -1.45 5.19
CA VAL A 159 -3.68 -2.15 3.91
C VAL A 159 -3.54 -3.64 4.20
N LYS A 160 -4.51 -4.43 3.74
CA LYS A 160 -4.43 -5.88 3.86
C LYS A 160 -3.52 -6.43 2.78
N GLN A 161 -2.44 -7.08 3.21
CA GLN A 161 -1.45 -7.71 2.36
C GLN A 161 -1.70 -9.21 2.19
N GLU A 162 -1.23 -9.74 1.08
CA GLU A 162 -1.17 -11.16 0.76
C GLU A 162 0.24 -11.56 0.34
N LEU A 163 0.64 -12.78 0.68
CA LEU A 163 1.89 -13.37 0.24
C LEU A 163 1.73 -13.81 -1.23
N VAL A 164 2.57 -13.28 -2.10
CA VAL A 164 2.54 -13.57 -3.55
C VAL A 164 3.61 -14.59 -3.93
N THR A 165 4.79 -14.52 -3.31
CA THR A 165 5.90 -15.44 -3.62
C THR A 165 6.73 -15.65 -2.35
N MET A 166 7.05 -16.90 -2.03
CA MET A 166 8.02 -17.20 -0.98
C MET A 166 9.42 -16.81 -1.46
N GLY A 167 10.25 -16.27 -0.57
CA GLY A 167 11.66 -16.09 -0.88
C GLY A 167 12.31 -17.46 -1.08
N VAL A 168 13.30 -17.52 -1.98
CA VAL A 168 14.04 -18.74 -2.32
C VAL A 168 15.39 -18.72 -1.62
#